data_AF-A0A318NE61-F1
#
_entry.id   AF-A0A318NE61-F1
#
_cell.length_a   1.000
_cell.length_b   1.000
_cell.length_c   1.000
_cell.angle_alpha   90.00
_cell.angle_beta   90.00
_cell.angle_gamma   90.00
#
_symmetry.space_group_name_H-M   'P 1'
#
loop_
_entity.id
_entity.type
_entity.pdbx_description
1 polymer ?
#
loop_
_entity_poly.entity_id
_entity_poly.type
_entity_poly.pdbx_seq_one_letter_code
_entity_poly.pdbx_strand_id
1 'polypeptide(L)'
;RDFRSRGVPIDCVGFQSHLGTSLASDYQANLQRFADLGVDVQITELDVMSGGNQANIFAGVTRACMNVSRCTGITTWGVRDCDSWRGSDNALLFECSGNKKAAYTSVLNALNAGPGITPSPTTPGPTTPGPTTPPPTTPPPTTPPPGPDGCTASVSLNSWTGGFVASVKVTAGSAGTNGWNVSVTLPGGASVTNTWSATASGSTGTVRFTNVNYNGRLGAGQVTEFGFQGTGSAAGVTPTCTAS
;
A
#
# COMPACT_ATOMS: atom_id res chain seq x y z
N ARG A 1 4.65 13.12 26.48
CA ARG A 1 3.66 13.28 27.57
C ARG A 1 4.29 13.97 28.77
N ASP A 2 5.29 13.38 29.43
CA ASP A 2 6.01 14.01 30.57
C ASP A 2 6.49 15.46 30.29
N PHE A 3 7.20 15.67 29.19
CA PHE A 3 7.66 17.01 28.79
C PHE A 3 6.50 18.00 28.67
N ARG A 4 5.41 17.61 28.00
CA ARG A 4 4.21 18.44 27.84
C ARG A 4 3.53 18.72 29.19
N SER A 5 3.42 17.74 30.09
CA SER A 5 2.82 17.94 31.41
C SER A 5 3.64 18.85 32.32
N ARG A 6 4.96 18.92 32.13
CA ARG A 6 5.86 19.80 32.88
C ARG A 6 6.11 21.15 32.21
N GLY A 7 5.42 21.45 31.11
CA GLY A 7 5.61 22.71 30.37
C GLY A 7 6.95 22.85 29.65
N VAL A 8 7.65 21.73 29.38
CA VAL A 8 8.88 21.74 28.58
C VAL A 8 8.54 22.15 27.14
N PRO A 9 9.26 23.13 26.56
CA PRO A 9 9.01 23.59 25.19
C PRO A 9 9.50 22.55 24.18
N ILE A 10 8.59 21.69 23.76
CA ILE A 10 8.78 20.76 22.64
C ILE A 10 7.66 21.00 21.63
N ASP A 11 8.07 21.36 20.41
CA ASP A 11 7.16 21.79 19.35
C ASP A 11 6.85 20.69 18.36
N CYS A 12 7.83 19.80 18.10
CA CYS A 12 7.69 18.73 17.12
C CYS A 12 8.39 17.44 17.53
N VAL A 13 8.02 16.34 16.87
CA VAL A 13 8.72 15.06 16.89
C VAL A 13 9.09 14.65 15.47
N GLY A 14 10.38 14.45 15.24
CA GLY A 14 10.92 13.90 14.00
C GLY A 14 10.89 12.37 14.00
N PHE A 15 10.42 11.79 12.90
CA PHE A 15 10.46 10.36 12.61
C PHE A 15 11.42 10.13 11.45
N GLN A 16 12.62 9.61 11.74
CA GLN A 16 13.64 9.34 10.71
C GLN A 16 13.06 8.55 9.55
N SER A 17 12.40 7.43 9.85
CA SER A 17 11.75 6.57 8.85
C SER A 17 12.76 5.94 7.87
N HIS A 18 13.85 5.39 8.41
CA HIS A 18 14.70 4.44 7.69
C HIS A 18 14.01 3.08 7.62
N LEU A 19 13.32 2.80 6.52
CA LEU A 19 12.45 1.64 6.38
C LEU A 19 13.15 0.50 5.62
N GLY A 20 12.77 -0.73 5.95
CA GLY A 20 13.11 -1.92 5.18
C GLY A 20 12.19 -2.09 3.97
N THR A 21 11.85 -3.34 3.66
CA THR A 21 10.96 -3.71 2.55
C THR A 21 9.48 -3.82 2.93
N SER A 22 9.12 -3.38 4.14
CA SER A 22 7.76 -3.35 4.66
C SER A 22 7.44 -2.04 5.36
N LEU A 23 6.15 -1.71 5.45
CA LEU A 23 5.63 -0.60 6.23
C LEU A 23 4.74 -1.15 7.35
N ALA A 24 4.96 -0.71 8.58
CA ALA A 24 4.12 -1.09 9.70
C ALA A 24 2.67 -0.62 9.46
N SER A 25 1.70 -1.49 9.71
CA SER A 25 0.28 -1.19 9.47
C SER A 25 -0.25 -0.04 10.32
N ASP A 26 0.40 0.24 11.45
CA ASP A 26 0.06 1.30 12.40
C ASP A 26 0.90 2.58 12.24
N TYR A 27 1.68 2.72 11.16
CA TYR A 27 2.58 3.88 10.96
C TYR A 27 1.85 5.24 11.08
N GLN A 28 0.68 5.40 10.43
CA GLN A 28 -0.13 6.61 10.55
C GLN A 28 -0.66 6.82 11.98
N ALA A 29 -1.13 5.75 12.64
CA ALA A 29 -1.62 5.82 14.02
C ALA A 29 -0.49 6.22 14.99
N ASN A 30 0.74 5.78 14.72
CA ASN A 30 1.93 6.20 15.43
C ASN A 30 2.27 7.68 15.21
N LEU A 31 2.09 8.24 14.01
CA LEU A 31 2.20 9.69 13.81
C LEU A 31 1.10 10.44 14.56
N GLN A 32 -0.15 9.97 14.46
CA GLN A 32 -1.32 10.59 15.06
C GLN A 32 -1.21 10.68 16.59
N ARG A 33 -0.73 9.63 17.27
CA ARG A 33 -0.60 9.66 18.74
C ARG A 33 0.36 10.73 19.26
N PHE A 34 1.27 11.25 18.44
CA PHE A 34 2.12 12.40 18.78
C PHE A 34 1.42 13.71 18.43
N ALA A 35 0.77 13.79 17.26
CA ALA A 35 -0.08 14.92 16.90
C ALA A 35 -1.16 15.21 17.97
N ASP A 36 -1.75 14.17 18.56
CA ASP A 36 -2.73 14.25 19.65
C ASP A 36 -2.16 14.86 20.95
N LEU A 37 -0.84 14.90 21.11
CA LEU A 37 -0.17 15.60 22.23
C LEU A 37 0.00 17.11 21.97
N GLY A 38 -0.47 17.60 20.82
CA GLY A 38 -0.38 18.99 20.40
C GLY A 38 1.01 19.41 19.94
N VAL A 39 1.84 18.45 19.50
CA VAL A 39 3.12 18.71 18.83
C VAL A 39 2.99 18.37 17.36
N ASP A 40 3.77 19.04 16.52
CA ASP A 40 3.85 18.72 15.10
C ASP A 40 4.67 17.43 14.89
N VAL A 41 4.47 16.79 13.75
CA VAL A 41 5.25 15.62 13.36
C VAL A 41 5.92 15.87 12.01
N GLN A 42 7.14 15.38 11.86
CA GLN A 42 7.89 15.48 10.63
C GLN A 42 8.50 14.13 10.30
N ILE A 43 8.45 13.74 9.04
CA ILE A 43 9.24 12.61 8.54
C ILE A 43 10.54 13.20 8.04
N THR A 44 11.64 12.93 8.73
CA THR A 44 12.86 13.75 8.61
C THR A 44 13.94 13.14 7.74
N GLU A 45 13.99 11.81 7.60
CA GLU A 45 15.12 11.10 6.99
C GLU A 45 14.64 9.90 6.15
N LEU A 46 13.55 10.07 5.40
CA LEU A 46 12.89 8.97 4.72
C LEU A 46 13.80 8.31 3.69
N ASP A 47 14.07 7.03 3.88
CA ASP A 47 14.60 6.13 2.89
C ASP A 47 13.96 4.74 3.07
N VAL A 48 13.79 4.02 1.96
CA VAL A 48 13.08 2.72 1.95
C VAL A 48 13.91 1.75 1.16
N MET A 49 14.37 0.65 1.76
CA MET A 49 15.16 -0.36 1.06
C MET A 49 14.47 -0.81 -0.24
N SER A 50 15.25 -0.93 -1.33
CA SER A 50 14.71 -1.43 -2.59
C SER A 50 14.21 -2.86 -2.48
N GLY A 51 13.18 -3.15 -3.26
CA GLY A 51 12.44 -4.41 -3.27
C GLY A 51 11.14 -4.23 -4.03
N GLY A 52 10.39 -5.32 -4.25
CA GLY A 52 9.16 -5.29 -5.05
C GLY A 52 8.08 -4.31 -4.57
N ASN A 53 8.17 -3.86 -3.31
CA ASN A 53 7.17 -3.00 -2.66
C ASN A 53 7.64 -1.55 -2.39
N GLN A 54 8.85 -1.16 -2.80
CA GLN A 54 9.45 0.13 -2.41
C GLN A 54 8.56 1.35 -2.73
N ALA A 55 8.01 1.40 -3.94
CA ALA A 55 7.15 2.51 -4.35
C ALA A 55 5.87 2.62 -3.50
N ASN A 56 5.27 1.49 -3.13
CA ASN A 56 4.06 1.48 -2.29
C ASN A 56 4.34 1.98 -0.87
N ILE A 57 5.52 1.67 -0.33
CA ILE A 57 5.93 2.14 1.01
C ILE A 57 6.12 3.65 0.98
N PHE A 58 6.82 4.20 -0.01
CA PHE A 58 6.94 5.65 -0.20
C PHE A 58 5.57 6.33 -0.32
N ALA A 59 4.66 5.79 -1.13
CA ALA A 59 3.30 6.32 -1.23
C ALA A 59 2.50 6.20 0.07
N GLY A 60 2.69 5.10 0.82
CA GLY A 60 2.05 4.85 2.11
C GLY A 60 2.49 5.85 3.18
N VAL A 61 3.79 6.12 3.29
CA VAL A 61 4.35 7.15 4.17
C VAL A 61 3.83 8.54 3.79
N THR A 62 3.79 8.86 2.50
CA THR A 62 3.25 10.14 2.01
C THR A 62 1.79 10.34 2.39
N ARG A 63 0.94 9.33 2.16
CA ARG A 63 -0.47 9.38 2.59
C ARG A 63 -0.63 9.47 4.10
N ALA A 64 0.16 8.72 4.86
CA ALA A 64 0.13 8.77 6.31
C ALA A 64 0.40 10.18 6.84
N CYS A 65 1.37 10.89 6.26
CA CYS A 65 1.63 12.29 6.61
C CYS A 65 0.47 13.20 6.21
N MET A 66 0.01 13.15 4.97
CA MET A 66 -1.10 14.01 4.50
C MET A 66 -2.39 13.82 5.30
N ASN A 67 -2.62 12.62 5.86
CA ASN A 67 -3.80 12.31 6.67
C ASN A 67 -3.67 12.77 8.14
N VAL A 68 -2.49 13.19 8.59
CA VAL A 68 -2.26 13.74 9.93
C VAL A 68 -2.09 15.24 9.78
N SER A 69 -3.07 16.03 10.21
CA SER A 69 -3.09 17.49 9.99
C SER A 69 -1.87 18.24 10.56
N ARG A 70 -1.23 17.68 11.59
CA ARG A 70 0.01 18.19 12.19
C ARG A 70 1.29 17.58 11.59
N CYS A 71 1.19 16.78 10.54
CA CYS A 71 2.37 16.34 9.79
C CYS A 71 2.77 17.43 8.81
N THR A 72 3.84 18.16 9.14
CA THR A 72 4.18 19.40 8.42
C THR A 72 5.11 19.17 7.25
N GLY A 73 5.64 17.96 7.06
CA GLY A 73 6.56 17.69 5.96
C GLY A 73 7.20 16.32 5.95
N ILE A 74 7.77 16.00 4.78
CA ILE A 74 8.52 14.80 4.49
C ILE A 74 9.84 15.22 3.85
N THR A 75 10.96 14.73 4.39
CA THR A 75 12.29 14.90 3.85
C THR A 75 12.89 13.52 3.59
N THR A 76 13.34 13.26 2.36
CA THR A 76 14.09 12.04 2.03
C THR A 76 15.56 12.20 2.40
N TRP A 77 16.21 11.12 2.82
CA TRP A 77 17.61 11.16 3.24
C TRP A 77 18.59 10.98 2.08
N GLY A 78 18.49 11.89 1.12
CA GLY A 78 19.28 11.94 -0.11
C GLY A 78 18.43 12.10 -1.36
N VAL A 79 19.10 12.29 -2.50
CA VAL A 79 18.47 12.48 -3.82
C VAL A 79 18.54 11.20 -4.64
N ARG A 80 19.75 10.77 -5.04
CA ARG A 80 19.98 9.59 -5.87
C ARG A 80 20.47 8.43 -5.02
N ASP A 81 20.19 7.21 -5.45
CA ASP A 81 20.61 5.99 -4.76
C ASP A 81 22.12 5.95 -4.43
N CYS A 82 22.99 6.45 -5.32
CA CYS A 82 24.44 6.51 -5.09
C CYS A 82 24.89 7.54 -4.04
N ASP A 83 24.05 8.50 -3.68
CA ASP A 83 24.34 9.50 -2.65
C ASP A 83 23.85 9.03 -1.27
N SER A 84 23.15 7.89 -1.20
CA SER A 84 22.59 7.38 0.06
C SER A 84 23.67 6.83 0.99
N TRP A 85 23.55 7.13 2.28
CA TRP A 85 24.33 6.47 3.33
C TRP A 85 24.08 4.94 3.41
N ARG A 86 22.97 4.47 2.80
CA ARG A 86 22.61 3.05 2.71
C ARG A 86 23.14 2.34 1.47
N GLY A 87 24.03 2.97 0.70
CA GLY A 87 24.88 2.38 -0.34
C GLY A 87 24.21 1.37 -1.29
N SER A 88 24.14 0.10 -0.89
CA SER A 88 23.59 -1.01 -1.67
C SER A 88 22.06 -1.13 -1.68
N ASP A 89 21.37 -0.42 -0.79
CA ASP A 89 19.92 -0.59 -0.61
C ASP A 89 19.09 0.05 -1.73
N ASN A 90 19.68 0.92 -2.56
CA ASN A 90 18.97 1.71 -3.57
C ASN A 90 17.70 2.35 -3.01
N ALA A 91 17.84 3.06 -1.89
CA ALA A 91 16.73 3.36 -0.98
C ALA A 91 15.96 4.67 -1.27
N LEU A 92 16.30 5.37 -2.37
CA LEU A 92 15.83 6.73 -2.64
C LEU A 92 14.90 6.80 -3.86
N LEU A 93 14.49 8.02 -4.21
CA LEU A 93 13.50 8.29 -5.26
C LEU A 93 14.10 8.33 -6.67
N PHE A 94 15.42 8.51 -6.78
CA PHE A 94 16.11 8.58 -8.06
C PHE A 94 17.20 7.51 -8.14
N GLU A 95 17.38 6.97 -9.33
CA GLU A 95 18.52 6.10 -9.65
C GLU A 95 19.83 6.89 -9.58
N CYS A 96 20.97 6.17 -9.54
CA CYS A 96 22.30 6.79 -9.63
C CYS A 96 22.49 7.65 -10.89
N SER A 97 21.82 7.27 -11.98
CA SER A 97 21.78 8.00 -13.27
C SER A 97 21.04 9.35 -13.19
N GLY A 98 20.31 9.61 -12.10
CA GLY A 98 19.41 10.76 -11.96
C GLY A 98 18.01 10.53 -12.53
N ASN A 99 17.72 9.34 -13.09
CA ASN A 99 16.38 9.00 -13.55
C ASN A 99 15.42 8.84 -12.36
N LYS A 100 14.17 9.25 -12.55
CA LYS A 100 13.09 9.06 -11.59
C LYS A 100 12.74 7.56 -11.48
N LYS A 101 12.68 7.02 -10.27
CA LYS A 101 12.21 5.66 -10.01
C LYS A 101 10.68 5.61 -9.91
N ALA A 102 10.11 4.41 -9.92
CA ALA A 102 8.70 4.19 -9.60
C ALA A 102 8.30 4.80 -8.25
N ALA A 103 9.23 4.81 -7.28
CA ALA A 103 9.05 5.45 -5.98
C ALA A 103 8.78 6.97 -6.11
N TYR A 104 9.52 7.70 -6.95
CA TYR A 104 9.28 9.12 -7.20
C TYR A 104 7.85 9.35 -7.70
N THR A 105 7.45 8.61 -8.74
CA THR A 105 6.11 8.75 -9.35
C THR A 105 5.02 8.45 -8.34
N SER A 106 5.22 7.46 -7.46
CA SER A 106 4.26 7.11 -6.42
C SER A 106 4.07 8.20 -5.35
N VAL A 107 5.14 8.90 -4.97
CA VAL A 107 5.08 10.06 -4.07
C VAL A 107 4.33 11.20 -4.74
N LEU A 108 4.67 11.53 -5.98
CA LEU A 108 4.02 12.59 -6.75
C LEU A 108 2.52 12.33 -6.90
N ASN A 109 2.13 11.10 -7.24
CA ASN A 109 0.73 10.72 -7.36
C ASN A 109 -0.01 10.82 -6.02
N ALA A 110 0.61 10.41 -4.91
CA ALA A 110 0.02 10.57 -3.59
C ALA A 110 -0.21 12.05 -3.26
N LEU A 111 0.80 12.90 -3.46
CA LEU A 111 0.69 14.35 -3.22
C LEU A 111 -0.41 15.00 -4.08
N ASN A 112 -0.48 14.64 -5.36
CA ASN A 112 -1.46 15.21 -6.29
C ASN A 112 -2.91 14.76 -6.03
N ALA A 113 -3.10 13.59 -5.42
CA ALA A 113 -4.42 13.14 -5.01
C ALA A 113 -5.00 14.00 -3.87
N GLY A 114 -4.15 14.75 -3.15
CA GLY A 114 -4.50 15.59 -2.02
C GLY A 114 -4.87 14.80 -0.76
N PRO A 115 -5.07 15.49 0.38
CA PRO A 115 -5.74 14.90 1.54
C PRO A 115 -7.19 14.63 1.15
N GLY A 116 -7.55 13.36 1.00
CA GLY A 116 -8.93 12.98 0.71
C GLY A 116 -9.84 13.39 1.87
N ILE A 117 -10.58 14.49 1.71
CA ILE A 117 -11.72 14.82 2.58
C ILE A 117 -12.87 13.87 2.25
N THR A 118 -13.03 12.83 3.07
CA THR A 118 -14.32 12.44 3.63
C THR A 118 -14.10 12.06 5.10
N PRO A 119 -15.01 12.43 6.01
CA PRO A 119 -14.73 12.52 7.44
C PRO A 119 -14.49 11.16 8.07
N SER A 120 -13.41 11.04 8.85
CA SER A 120 -13.37 10.12 9.98
C SER A 120 -14.37 10.63 11.03
N PRO A 121 -15.44 9.89 11.40
CA PRO A 121 -16.24 10.27 12.55
C PRO A 121 -15.41 10.01 13.79
N THR A 122 -14.97 11.08 14.46
CA THR A 122 -14.56 11.00 15.87
C THR A 122 -15.74 11.44 16.71
N THR A 123 -16.12 10.67 17.74
CA THR A 123 -17.00 11.14 18.82
C THR A 123 -16.43 10.65 20.16
N PRO A 124 -16.52 11.46 21.25
CA PRO A 124 -15.75 11.28 22.49
C PRO A 124 -16.09 10.04 23.32
N GLY A 125 -15.14 9.57 24.11
CA GLY A 125 -15.26 8.38 24.95
C GLY A 125 -16.46 8.40 25.90
N PRO A 126 -17.20 7.28 26.05
CA PRO A 126 -18.18 7.11 27.11
C PRO A 126 -17.59 6.33 28.30
N THR A 127 -17.77 6.87 29.51
CA THR A 127 -17.73 6.15 30.78
C THR A 127 -18.74 4.98 30.77
N THR A 128 -18.26 3.76 31.01
CA THR A 128 -19.04 2.53 31.18
C THR A 128 -19.90 2.60 32.47
N PRO A 129 -21.10 1.97 32.51
CA PRO A 129 -21.18 0.56 32.92
C PRO A 129 -21.75 -0.37 31.83
N GLY A 130 -21.22 -1.60 31.76
CA GLY A 130 -21.39 -2.54 30.64
C GLY A 130 -22.82 -3.08 30.43
N PRO A 131 -23.08 -3.68 29.24
CA PRO A 131 -23.16 -5.15 29.18
C PRO A 131 -22.54 -5.80 27.92
N THR A 132 -22.30 -7.10 28.06
CA THR A 132 -21.67 -8.09 27.16
C THR A 132 -22.38 -8.36 25.83
N THR A 133 -21.64 -8.36 24.71
CA THR A 133 -22.00 -9.06 23.45
C THR A 133 -20.75 -9.58 22.71
N PRO A 134 -20.85 -10.68 21.92
CA PRO A 134 -19.71 -11.48 21.44
C PRO A 134 -18.96 -10.86 20.24
N PRO A 135 -17.72 -11.28 19.95
CA PRO A 135 -16.84 -10.68 18.93
C PRO A 135 -17.31 -10.90 17.46
N PRO A 136 -16.93 -9.99 16.52
CA PRO A 136 -17.28 -10.11 15.10
C PRO A 136 -16.42 -11.16 14.38
N THR A 137 -17.07 -11.99 13.56
CA THR A 137 -16.44 -13.02 12.72
C THR A 137 -16.18 -12.51 11.30
N THR A 138 -14.91 -12.48 10.88
CA THR A 138 -14.48 -12.24 9.50
C THR A 138 -14.71 -13.49 8.65
N PRO A 139 -15.29 -13.41 7.43
CA PRO A 139 -15.39 -14.56 6.54
C PRO A 139 -14.00 -15.01 6.03
N PRO A 140 -13.74 -16.33 5.91
CA PRO A 140 -12.49 -16.86 5.37
C PRO A 140 -12.33 -16.59 3.87
N PRO A 141 -11.08 -16.64 3.34
CA PRO A 141 -10.80 -16.42 1.93
C PRO A 141 -11.45 -17.54 1.08
N THR A 142 -12.16 -17.16 0.02
CA THR A 142 -12.72 -18.10 -0.95
C THR A 142 -11.66 -18.46 -1.98
N THR A 143 -11.22 -19.71 -1.99
CA THR A 143 -10.36 -20.29 -3.03
C THR A 143 -11.23 -20.91 -4.13
N PRO A 144 -11.17 -20.41 -5.37
CA PRO A 144 -11.71 -21.15 -6.51
C PRO A 144 -10.92 -22.46 -6.74
N PRO A 145 -11.54 -23.53 -7.27
CA PRO A 145 -10.85 -24.79 -7.59
C PRO A 145 -9.72 -24.60 -8.62
N PRO A 146 -8.75 -25.53 -8.71
CA PRO A 146 -7.66 -25.46 -9.69
C PRO A 146 -8.22 -25.57 -11.11
N GLY A 147 -8.15 -24.48 -11.87
CA GLY A 147 -8.41 -24.51 -13.31
C GLY A 147 -7.25 -25.17 -14.08
N PRO A 148 -7.52 -25.74 -15.27
CA PRO A 148 -6.51 -26.37 -16.14
C PRO A 148 -5.50 -25.38 -16.76
N ASP A 149 -5.63 -24.09 -16.48
CA ASP A 149 -4.96 -22.99 -17.18
C ASP A 149 -3.56 -22.64 -16.66
N GLY A 150 -2.88 -23.59 -15.99
CA GLY A 150 -1.46 -23.47 -15.63
C GLY A 150 -1.12 -22.46 -14.52
N CYS A 151 -2.06 -21.65 -14.03
CA CYS A 151 -1.93 -20.84 -12.83
C CYS A 151 -3.27 -20.64 -12.12
N THR A 152 -3.21 -20.26 -10.84
CA THR A 152 -4.37 -19.87 -10.03
C THR A 152 -4.16 -18.47 -9.48
N ALA A 153 -5.26 -17.75 -9.23
CA ALA A 153 -5.21 -16.46 -8.58
C ALA A 153 -6.16 -16.41 -7.39
N SER A 154 -5.71 -15.80 -6.30
CA SER A 154 -6.56 -15.45 -5.16
C SER A 154 -6.45 -13.97 -4.85
N VAL A 155 -7.53 -13.38 -4.36
CA VAL A 155 -7.58 -11.95 -4.03
C VAL A 155 -7.79 -11.77 -2.53
N SER A 156 -7.03 -10.85 -1.96
CA SER A 156 -7.28 -10.28 -0.64
C SER A 156 -7.73 -8.84 -0.85
N LEU A 157 -8.92 -8.54 -0.37
CA LEU A 157 -9.52 -7.22 -0.50
C LEU A 157 -9.38 -6.46 0.81
N ASN A 158 -8.85 -5.26 0.73
CA ASN A 158 -8.99 -4.25 1.76
C ASN A 158 -9.94 -3.19 1.22
N SER A 159 -11.23 -3.30 1.54
CA SER A 159 -12.28 -2.41 1.05
C SER A 159 -12.70 -1.39 2.09
N TRP A 160 -13.10 -0.23 1.60
CA TRP A 160 -13.71 0.85 2.37
C TRP A 160 -14.86 1.45 1.58
N THR A 161 -15.63 2.35 2.19
CA THR A 161 -16.74 3.01 1.49
C THR A 161 -16.20 3.80 0.29
N GLY A 162 -16.58 3.37 -0.93
CA GLY A 162 -16.21 4.05 -2.16
C GLY A 162 -14.86 3.66 -2.77
N GLY A 163 -14.13 2.70 -2.20
CA GLY A 163 -12.91 2.19 -2.82
C GLY A 163 -12.35 0.93 -2.17
N PHE A 164 -11.30 0.40 -2.79
CA PHE A 164 -10.63 -0.80 -2.30
C PHE A 164 -9.21 -0.92 -2.83
N VAL A 165 -8.40 -1.67 -2.10
CA VAL A 165 -7.16 -2.26 -2.60
C VAL A 165 -7.39 -3.76 -2.78
N ALA A 166 -7.03 -4.27 -3.95
CA ALA A 166 -6.98 -5.69 -4.24
C ALA A 166 -5.51 -6.14 -4.32
N SER A 167 -5.12 -7.02 -3.40
CA SER A 167 -3.87 -7.79 -3.47
C SER A 167 -4.18 -9.13 -4.12
N VAL A 168 -3.58 -9.38 -5.28
CA VAL A 168 -3.84 -10.58 -6.08
C VAL A 168 -2.60 -11.46 -6.10
N LYS A 169 -2.71 -12.62 -5.43
CA LYS A 169 -1.68 -13.65 -5.39
C LYS A 169 -1.85 -14.57 -6.60
N VAL A 170 -0.80 -14.68 -7.42
CA VAL A 170 -0.74 -15.60 -8.56
C VAL A 170 0.15 -16.78 -8.19
N THR A 171 -0.35 -18.00 -8.35
CA THR A 171 0.38 -19.24 -8.06
C THR A 171 0.48 -20.07 -9.33
N ALA A 172 1.70 -20.42 -9.74
CA ALA A 172 1.94 -21.27 -10.90
C ALA A 172 1.53 -22.73 -10.62
N GLY A 173 1.05 -23.42 -11.65
CA GLY A 173 0.76 -24.85 -11.61
C GLY A 173 2.02 -25.70 -11.54
N SER A 174 1.86 -27.02 -11.71
CA SER A 174 2.95 -28.00 -11.59
C SER A 174 4.04 -27.91 -12.67
N ALA A 175 3.78 -27.21 -13.78
CA ALA A 175 4.76 -27.00 -14.86
C ALA A 175 5.53 -25.67 -14.74
N GLY A 176 5.14 -24.79 -13.81
CA GLY A 176 5.57 -23.38 -13.84
C GLY A 176 4.92 -22.60 -14.99
N THR A 177 5.31 -21.34 -15.15
CA THR A 177 4.84 -20.46 -16.23
C THR A 177 5.89 -19.39 -16.58
N ASN A 178 5.89 -18.89 -17.82
CA ASN A 178 6.82 -17.84 -18.25
C ASN A 178 6.17 -16.45 -18.26
N GLY A 179 4.85 -16.39 -18.23
CA GLY A 179 4.07 -15.18 -17.98
C GLY A 179 2.71 -15.55 -17.45
N TRP A 180 2.04 -14.64 -16.78
CA TRP A 180 0.68 -14.88 -16.30
C TRP A 180 -0.23 -13.75 -16.70
N ASN A 181 -1.50 -14.12 -16.79
CA ASN A 181 -2.55 -13.21 -17.08
C ASN A 181 -3.72 -13.41 -16.13
N VAL A 182 -4.08 -12.38 -15.39
CA VAL A 182 -5.21 -12.42 -14.46
C VAL A 182 -6.34 -11.53 -14.96
N SER A 183 -7.51 -12.13 -15.17
CA SER A 183 -8.73 -11.38 -15.49
C SER A 183 -9.53 -11.15 -14.22
N VAL A 184 -9.97 -9.92 -14.02
CA VAL A 184 -10.82 -9.52 -12.89
C VAL A 184 -12.03 -8.77 -13.42
N THR A 185 -13.23 -9.25 -13.13
CA THR A 185 -14.46 -8.52 -13.42
C THR A 185 -14.81 -7.60 -12.26
N LEU A 186 -14.77 -6.30 -12.52
CA LEU A 186 -15.14 -5.27 -11.55
C LEU A 186 -16.66 -5.11 -11.46
N PRO A 187 -17.24 -4.90 -10.28
CA PRO A 187 -18.64 -4.56 -10.13
C PRO A 187 -19.04 -3.29 -10.88
N GLY A 188 -20.31 -3.18 -11.25
CA GLY A 188 -20.83 -1.96 -11.88
C GLY A 188 -20.56 -0.72 -11.02
N GLY A 189 -19.96 0.31 -11.61
CA GLY A 189 -19.55 1.54 -10.91
C GLY A 189 -18.19 1.48 -10.23
N ALA A 190 -17.49 0.33 -10.26
CA ALA A 190 -16.10 0.24 -9.82
C ALA A 190 -15.12 0.53 -10.97
N SER A 191 -13.99 1.16 -10.65
CA SER A 191 -12.95 1.46 -11.62
C SER A 191 -11.55 1.35 -11.03
N VAL A 192 -10.59 0.76 -11.76
CA VAL A 192 -9.17 0.74 -11.39
C VAL A 192 -8.57 2.13 -11.56
N THR A 193 -7.98 2.64 -10.49
CA THR A 193 -7.32 3.95 -10.46
C THR A 193 -5.80 3.84 -10.43
N ASN A 194 -5.26 2.74 -9.90
CA ASN A 194 -3.82 2.52 -9.86
C ASN A 194 -3.53 1.02 -9.94
N THR A 195 -2.43 0.63 -10.57
CA THR A 195 -1.97 -0.76 -10.67
C THR A 195 -0.47 -0.82 -10.42
N TRP A 196 -0.01 -1.86 -9.72
CA TRP A 196 1.42 -2.13 -9.52
C TRP A 196 1.71 -3.60 -9.76
N SER A 197 2.96 -3.88 -10.16
CA SER A 197 3.44 -5.24 -10.47
C SER A 197 2.63 -5.96 -11.57
N ALA A 198 1.85 -5.21 -12.34
CA ALA A 198 1.09 -5.67 -13.49
C ALA A 198 0.80 -4.51 -14.45
N THR A 199 0.53 -4.83 -15.71
CA THR A 199 -0.06 -3.92 -16.69
C THR A 199 -1.54 -4.22 -16.82
N ALA A 200 -2.41 -3.23 -16.56
CA ALA A 200 -3.86 -3.35 -16.73
C ALA A 200 -4.28 -3.01 -18.17
N SER A 201 -5.19 -3.80 -18.75
CA SER A 201 -5.73 -3.57 -20.11
C SER A 201 -6.76 -2.44 -20.19
N GLY A 202 -7.22 -1.94 -19.04
CA GLY A 202 -8.28 -0.95 -18.92
C GLY A 202 -8.62 -0.67 -17.46
N SER A 203 -9.68 0.10 -17.22
CA SER A 203 -10.04 0.57 -15.89
C SER A 203 -11.44 0.19 -15.42
N THR A 204 -12.30 -0.40 -16.25
CA THR A 204 -13.69 -0.75 -15.90
C THR A 204 -14.10 -2.08 -16.52
N GLY A 205 -15.17 -2.72 -16.01
CA GLY A 205 -15.65 -3.99 -16.54
C GLY A 205 -14.67 -5.13 -16.24
N THR A 206 -14.38 -5.97 -17.22
CA THR A 206 -13.33 -7.01 -17.09
C THR A 206 -11.97 -6.41 -17.41
N VAL A 207 -11.14 -6.27 -16.38
CA VAL A 207 -9.76 -5.77 -16.49
C VAL A 207 -8.79 -6.94 -16.51
N ARG A 208 -7.89 -6.94 -17.50
CA ARG A 208 -6.86 -7.95 -17.68
C ARG A 208 -5.53 -7.42 -17.15
N PHE A 209 -4.94 -8.11 -16.19
CA PHE A 209 -3.64 -7.79 -15.58
C PHE A 209 -2.59 -8.76 -16.11
N THR A 210 -1.57 -8.24 -16.79
CA THR A 210 -0.44 -9.03 -17.29
C THR A 210 0.79 -8.76 -16.46
N ASN A 211 1.62 -9.78 -16.26
CA ASN A 211 2.90 -9.64 -15.58
C ASN A 211 3.79 -8.54 -16.19
N VAL A 212 4.68 -7.99 -15.36
CA VAL A 212 5.80 -7.16 -15.79
C VAL A 212 7.07 -8.01 -15.89
N ASN A 213 8.17 -7.44 -16.39
CA ASN A 213 9.37 -8.19 -16.75
C ASN A 213 9.96 -9.04 -15.62
N TYR A 214 9.89 -8.56 -14.37
CA TYR A 214 10.54 -9.23 -13.24
C TYR A 214 9.69 -10.32 -12.58
N ASN A 215 8.38 -10.38 -12.85
CA ASN A 215 7.47 -11.28 -12.12
C ASN A 215 6.65 -12.22 -13.00
N GLY A 216 6.97 -12.34 -14.29
CA GLY A 216 6.29 -13.27 -15.21
C GLY A 216 6.70 -14.73 -15.06
N ARG A 217 8.01 -14.97 -14.86
CA ARG A 217 8.57 -16.33 -14.83
C ARG A 217 8.47 -16.93 -13.43
N LEU A 218 7.68 -17.98 -13.28
CA LEU A 218 7.45 -18.71 -12.03
C LEU A 218 7.74 -20.19 -12.24
N GLY A 219 8.57 -20.78 -11.40
CA GLY A 219 8.72 -22.23 -11.32
C GLY A 219 7.45 -22.92 -10.81
N ALA A 220 7.43 -24.25 -10.85
CA ALA A 220 6.29 -25.04 -10.39
C ALA A 220 5.90 -24.68 -8.94
N GLY A 221 4.63 -24.35 -8.72
CA GLY A 221 4.10 -23.95 -7.40
C GLY A 221 4.60 -22.61 -6.87
N GLN A 222 5.43 -21.86 -7.61
CA GLN A 222 5.90 -20.55 -7.17
C GLN A 222 4.79 -19.50 -7.23
N VAL A 223 4.99 -18.46 -6.42
CA VAL A 223 4.01 -17.41 -6.18
C VAL A 223 4.61 -16.06 -6.55
N THR A 224 3.77 -15.20 -7.11
CA THR A 224 4.00 -13.75 -7.16
C THR A 224 2.74 -13.01 -6.73
N GLU A 225 2.87 -11.72 -6.47
CA GLU A 225 1.75 -10.84 -6.14
C GLU A 225 1.77 -9.59 -7.01
N PHE A 226 0.59 -9.17 -7.44
CA PHE A 226 0.36 -7.83 -7.95
C PHE A 226 -0.82 -7.21 -7.21
N GLY A 227 -1.02 -5.91 -7.39
CA GLY A 227 -2.22 -5.31 -6.84
C GLY A 227 -2.70 -4.12 -7.63
N PHE A 228 -3.91 -3.71 -7.30
CA PHE A 228 -4.52 -2.53 -7.86
C PHE A 228 -5.41 -1.85 -6.83
N GLN A 229 -5.54 -0.54 -6.97
CA GLN A 229 -6.52 0.25 -6.26
C GLN A 229 -7.71 0.50 -7.18
N GLY A 230 -8.92 0.35 -6.65
CA GLY A 230 -10.14 0.71 -7.35
C GLY A 230 -11.04 1.63 -6.53
N THR A 231 -11.90 2.37 -7.23
CA THR A 231 -13.05 3.07 -6.66
C THR A 231 -14.29 2.16 -6.72
N GLY A 232 -15.33 2.50 -5.96
CA GLY A 232 -16.58 1.75 -5.93
C GLY A 232 -16.54 0.53 -5.01
N SER A 233 -17.40 -0.45 -5.28
CA SER A 233 -17.51 -1.67 -4.47
C SER A 233 -16.51 -2.73 -4.93
N ALA A 234 -15.88 -3.41 -3.96
CA ALA A 234 -15.05 -4.59 -4.20
C ALA A 234 -15.85 -5.91 -4.12
N ALA A 235 -17.17 -5.83 -3.84
CA ALA A 235 -17.99 -7.02 -3.61
C ALA A 235 -18.05 -7.89 -4.87
N GLY A 236 -17.68 -9.17 -4.75
CA GLY A 236 -17.70 -10.10 -5.87
C GLY A 236 -16.51 -9.98 -6.83
N VAL A 237 -15.46 -9.24 -6.46
CA VAL A 237 -14.19 -9.25 -7.20
C VAL A 237 -13.59 -10.66 -7.10
N THR A 238 -13.54 -11.37 -8.23
CA THR A 238 -12.95 -12.71 -8.33
C THR A 238 -11.93 -12.75 -9.47
N PRO A 239 -10.65 -13.05 -9.20
CA PRO A 239 -9.65 -13.19 -10.25
C PRO A 239 -9.69 -14.59 -10.89
N THR A 240 -9.48 -14.67 -12.20
CA THR A 240 -9.15 -15.91 -12.92
C THR A 240 -7.78 -15.78 -13.55
N CYS A 241 -6.98 -16.85 -13.52
CA CYS A 241 -5.60 -16.84 -14.00
C CYS A 241 -5.43 -17.76 -15.21
N THR A 242 -4.66 -17.30 -16.20
CA THR A 242 -4.20 -18.10 -17.33
C THR A 242 -2.69 -17.95 -17.49
N ALA A 243 -1.98 -19.07 -17.52
CA ALA A 243 -0.55 -19.13 -17.79
C ALA A 243 -0.26 -18.81 -19.27
N SER A 244 0.90 -18.23 -19.52
CA SER A 244 1.43 -17.89 -20.84
C SER A 244 2.91 -18.19 -20.98
#